data_AF-A0A3B8UE32-F1
#
_entry.id   AF-A0A3B8UE32-F1
#
_cell.length_a   1.000
_cell.length_b   1.000
_cell.length_c   1.000
_cell.angle_alpha   90.00
_cell.angle_beta   90.00
_cell.angle_gamma   90.00
#
_symmetry.space_group_name_H-M   'P 1'
#
loop_
_entity.id
_entity.type
_entity.pdbx_description
1 polymer ?
#
loop_
_entity_poly.entity_id
_entity_poly.type
_entity_poly.pdbx_seq_one_letter_code
_entity_poly.pdbx_strand_id
1 'polypeptide(L)'
;MTKSPYPDSHHDVSSNTIFGFWLYLMTDCVMFASFFAAYVVLVRGTFGGPTPQEIIHLPAVLAQTLILLASSFACGMAMLWAPRKNQRKLLLWLACSFILGFFFLTMEWVELSRLASEGNGWRRSA
;
A
#
# COMPACT_ATOMS: atom_id res chain seq x y z
N MET A 1 3.17 -49.05 23.54
CA MET A 1 2.59 -48.12 22.56
C MET A 1 1.92 -46.98 23.31
N THR A 2 2.72 -46.03 23.81
CA THR A 2 2.25 -44.88 24.60
C THR A 2 1.97 -43.71 23.67
N LYS A 3 0.70 -43.33 23.55
CA LYS A 3 0.29 -42.01 23.04
C LYS A 3 0.88 -40.94 23.96
N SER A 4 1.65 -40.01 23.40
CA SER A 4 2.04 -38.78 24.08
C SER A 4 0.80 -37.87 24.20
N PRO A 5 0.41 -37.38 25.40
CA PRO A 5 -0.79 -36.56 25.62
C PRO A 5 -0.49 -35.06 25.71
N TYR A 6 0.45 -34.54 24.92
CA TYR A 6 0.72 -33.09 24.88
C TYR A 6 -0.06 -32.43 23.73
N PRO A 7 -0.80 -31.33 23.98
CA PRO A 7 -1.32 -30.51 22.89
C PRO A 7 -0.14 -29.82 22.19
N ASP A 8 -0.02 -30.03 20.88
CA ASP A 8 1.01 -29.46 20.01
C ASP A 8 0.89 -27.92 19.96
N SER A 9 1.37 -27.25 21.00
CA SER A 9 1.24 -25.80 21.24
C SER A 9 1.98 -24.93 20.23
N HIS A 10 2.78 -25.51 19.33
CA HIS A 10 3.51 -24.80 18.28
C HIS A 10 2.62 -24.39 17.10
N HIS A 11 1.48 -25.05 16.88
CA HIS A 11 0.59 -24.74 15.75
C HIS A 11 -0.34 -23.54 16.04
N ASP A 12 -0.69 -23.32 17.30
CA ASP A 12 -1.64 -22.28 17.69
C ASP A 12 -1.03 -20.88 17.67
N VAL A 13 0.25 -20.71 18.04
CA VAL A 13 0.88 -19.37 18.13
C VAL A 13 1.09 -18.74 16.74
N SER A 14 1.52 -19.55 15.76
CA SER A 14 1.69 -19.09 14.37
C SER A 14 0.35 -18.73 13.73
N SER A 15 -0.68 -19.55 13.96
CA SER A 15 -2.05 -19.30 13.50
C SER A 15 -2.62 -17.99 14.08
N ASN A 16 -2.45 -17.78 15.39
CA ASN A 16 -2.90 -16.55 16.06
C ASN A 16 -2.19 -15.29 15.53
N THR A 17 -0.91 -15.38 15.17
CA THR A 17 -0.14 -14.25 14.63
C THR A 17 -0.64 -13.85 13.24
N ILE A 18 -0.86 -14.82 12.35
CA ILE A 18 -1.41 -14.58 11.00
C ILE A 18 -2.85 -14.05 11.10
N PHE A 19 -3.65 -14.59 12.02
CA PHE A 19 -5.01 -14.13 12.28
C PHE A 19 -5.04 -12.67 12.78
N GLY A 20 -4.17 -12.31 13.73
CA GLY A 20 -4.03 -10.93 14.20
C GLY A 20 -3.59 -9.97 13.10
N PHE A 21 -2.65 -10.39 12.23
CA PHE A 21 -2.25 -9.62 11.05
C PHE A 21 -3.41 -9.40 10.07
N TRP A 22 -4.26 -10.42 9.86
CA TRP A 22 -5.43 -10.29 8.99
C TRP A 22 -6.49 -9.34 9.57
N LEU A 23 -6.74 -9.40 10.88
CA LEU A 23 -7.63 -8.46 11.58
C LEU A 23 -7.11 -7.02 11.48
N TYR A 24 -5.78 -6.84 11.57
CA TYR A 24 -5.12 -5.55 11.36
C TYR A 24 -5.36 -5.03 9.93
N LEU A 25 -5.18 -5.86 8.89
CA LEU A 25 -5.48 -5.47 7.50
C LEU A 25 -6.95 -5.09 7.28
N MET A 26 -7.88 -5.74 7.96
CA MET A 26 -9.30 -5.37 7.90
C MET A 26 -9.56 -4.00 8.52
N THR A 27 -8.84 -3.65 9.59
CA THR A 27 -8.93 -2.32 10.21
C THR A 27 -8.41 -1.24 9.26
N ASP A 28 -7.28 -1.47 8.58
CA ASP A 28 -6.75 -0.57 7.56
C ASP A 28 -7.74 -0.40 6.39
N CYS A 29 -8.41 -1.48 5.97
CA CYS A 29 -9.47 -1.42 4.96
C CYS A 29 -10.64 -0.52 5.40
N VAL A 30 -11.09 -0.63 6.66
CA VAL A 30 -12.16 0.23 7.22
C VAL A 30 -11.72 1.70 7.30
N MET A 31 -10.45 1.99 7.63
CA MET A 31 -9.91 3.35 7.57
C MET A 31 -9.95 3.93 6.15
N PHE A 32 -9.48 3.18 5.15
CA PHE A 32 -9.55 3.61 3.75
C PHE A 32 -10.99 3.80 3.27
N ALA A 33 -11.92 2.93 3.67
CA ALA A 33 -13.33 3.07 3.34
C ALA A 33 -13.93 4.37 3.91
N SER A 34 -13.53 4.76 5.12
CA SER A 34 -13.96 6.01 5.76
C SER A 34 -13.41 7.23 5.01
N PHE A 35 -12.15 7.19 4.54
CA PHE A 35 -11.60 8.24 3.68
C PHE A 35 -12.30 8.32 2.32
N PHE A 36 -12.65 7.19 1.71
CA PHE A 36 -13.42 7.17 0.47
C PHE A 36 -14.84 7.72 0.66
N ALA A 37 -15.51 7.38 1.77
CA ALA A 37 -16.81 7.93 2.11
C ALA A 37 -16.75 9.45 2.28
N ALA A 38 -15.75 9.97 3.00
CA ALA A 38 -15.52 11.41 3.12
C ALA A 38 -15.26 12.06 1.75
N TYR A 39 -14.45 11.45 0.89
CA TYR A 39 -14.21 11.92 -0.48
C TYR A 39 -15.50 12.00 -1.30
N VAL A 40 -16.32 10.95 -1.31
CA VAL A 40 -17.59 10.92 -2.07
C VAL A 40 -18.59 11.98 -1.58
N VAL A 41 -18.59 12.28 -0.29
CA VAL A 41 -19.43 13.35 0.27
C VAL A 41 -18.92 14.73 -0.14
N LEU A 42 -17.61 14.95 -0.11
CA LEU A 42 -16.98 16.26 -0.36
C LEU A 42 -16.75 16.57 -1.85
N VAL A 43 -16.66 15.56 -2.73
CA VAL A 43 -16.35 15.75 -4.15
C VAL A 43 -17.38 16.62 -4.89
N ARG A 44 -18.62 16.67 -4.39
CA ARG A 44 -19.71 17.50 -4.97
C ARG A 44 -19.76 18.92 -4.41
N GLY A 45 -19.02 19.21 -3.33
CA GLY A 45 -18.97 20.51 -2.65
C GLY A 45 -17.90 21.46 -3.19
N THR A 46 -17.49 21.32 -4.45
CA THR A 46 -16.48 22.21 -5.05
C THR A 46 -17.11 23.55 -5.41
N PHE A 47 -16.78 24.59 -4.65
CA PHE A 47 -17.26 25.97 -4.82
C PHE A 47 -16.63 26.63 -6.08
N GLY A 48 -16.91 26.08 -7.27
CA GLY A 48 -16.38 26.59 -8.55
C GLY A 48 -14.86 26.43 -8.75
N GLY A 49 -14.21 25.55 -7.97
CA GLY A 49 -12.80 25.22 -8.15
C GLY A 49 -12.54 24.33 -9.39
N PRO A 50 -11.30 24.34 -9.93
CA PRO A 50 -10.92 23.51 -11.08
C PRO A 50 -11.24 22.04 -10.83
N THR A 51 -11.73 21.35 -11.86
CA THR A 51 -12.10 19.93 -11.72
C THR A 51 -10.85 19.08 -11.48
N PRO A 52 -10.93 17.96 -10.73
CA PRO A 52 -9.80 17.06 -10.51
C PRO A 52 -9.11 16.60 -11.80
N GLN A 53 -9.84 16.59 -12.91
CA GLN A 53 -9.35 16.21 -14.24
C GLN A 53 -8.38 17.23 -14.85
N GLU A 54 -8.41 18.49 -14.43
CA GLU A 54 -7.49 19.53 -14.91
C GLU A 54 -6.20 19.61 -14.06
N ILE A 55 -6.26 19.08 -12.84
CA ILE A 55 -5.19 19.17 -11.83
C ILE A 55 -4.33 17.90 -11.85
N ILE A 56 -4.91 16.75 -12.19
CA ILE A 56 -4.26 15.44 -12.13
C ILE A 56 -3.76 15.02 -13.52
N HIS A 57 -2.46 14.77 -13.66
CA HIS A 57 -1.90 14.23 -14.89
C HIS A 57 -2.11 12.72 -14.99
N LEU A 58 -3.19 12.29 -15.67
CA LEU A 58 -3.53 10.88 -15.88
C LEU A 58 -2.36 9.96 -16.31
N PRO A 59 -1.47 10.35 -17.24
CA PRO A 59 -0.32 9.52 -17.63
C PRO A 59 0.70 9.32 -16.50
N ALA A 60 0.89 10.33 -15.65
CA ALA A 60 1.78 10.25 -14.50
C ALA A 60 1.19 9.29 -13.44
N VAL A 61 -0.10 9.42 -13.13
CA VAL A 61 -0.83 8.49 -12.25
C VAL A 61 -0.78 7.06 -12.77
N LEU A 62 -0.95 6.86 -14.08
CA LEU A 62 -0.83 5.54 -14.69
C LEU A 62 0.59 4.97 -14.55
N ALA A 63 1.63 5.77 -14.79
CA ALA A 63 3.01 5.34 -14.60
C ALA A 63 3.28 4.93 -13.13
N GLN A 64 2.80 5.72 -12.17
CA GLN A 64 2.92 5.42 -10.74
C GLN A 64 2.21 4.12 -10.34
N THR A 65 1.00 3.87 -10.86
CA THR A 65 0.28 2.61 -10.59
C THR A 65 1.00 1.40 -11.19
N LEU A 66 1.59 1.51 -12.39
CA LEU A 66 2.41 0.45 -12.97
C LEU A 66 3.66 0.16 -12.13
N ILE A 67 4.30 1.19 -11.57
CA ILE A 67 5.45 1.03 -10.67
C ILE A 67 5.06 0.29 -9.39
N LEU A 68 3.93 0.66 -8.76
CA LEU A 68 3.41 -0.06 -7.58
C LEU A 68 3.02 -1.50 -7.91
N LEU A 69 2.40 -1.73 -9.06
CA LEU A 69 2.05 -3.07 -9.53
C LEU A 69 3.29 -3.93 -9.74
N ALA A 70 4.33 -3.37 -10.36
CA ALA A 70 5.62 -4.02 -10.52
C ALA A 70 6.27 -4.31 -9.14
N SER A 71 6.12 -3.43 -8.16
CA SER A 71 6.59 -3.67 -6.79
C SER A 71 5.86 -4.82 -6.10
N SER A 72 4.52 -4.91 -6.27
CA SER A 72 3.72 -6.04 -5.79
C SER A 72 4.18 -7.36 -6.41
N PHE A 73 4.45 -7.35 -7.73
CA PHE A 73 5.01 -8.51 -8.42
C PHE A 73 6.41 -8.89 -7.89
N ALA A 74 7.30 -7.92 -7.65
CA ALA A 74 8.62 -8.16 -7.08
C ALA A 74 8.55 -8.78 -5.66
N CYS A 75 7.62 -8.32 -4.83
CA CYS A 75 7.38 -8.90 -3.50
C CYS A 75 6.80 -10.32 -3.58
N GLY A 76 5.87 -10.57 -4.50
CA GLY A 76 5.36 -11.92 -4.79
C GLY A 76 6.47 -12.88 -5.25
N MET A 77 7.37 -12.41 -6.11
CA MET A 77 8.57 -13.15 -6.50
C MET A 77 9.48 -13.44 -5.29
N ALA A 78 9.68 -12.48 -4.40
CA ALA A 78 10.45 -12.68 -3.16
C ALA A 78 9.88 -13.83 -2.31
N MET A 79 8.56 -13.88 -2.17
CA MET A 79 7.85 -14.91 -1.40
C MET A 79 8.05 -16.32 -1.96
N LEU A 80 8.26 -16.47 -3.27
CA LEU A 80 8.57 -17.76 -3.90
C LEU A 80 9.96 -18.31 -3.51
N TRP A 81 10.90 -17.42 -3.16
CA TRP A 81 12.25 -17.81 -2.71
C TRP A 81 12.33 -18.06 -1.20
N ALA A 82 11.34 -17.62 -0.42
CA ALA A 82 11.25 -17.86 1.02
C ALA A 82 11.31 -19.36 1.42
N PRO A 83 10.53 -20.28 0.80
CA PRO A 83 10.61 -21.71 1.14
C PRO A 83 11.91 -22.38 0.68
N ARG A 84 12.64 -21.78 -0.27
CA ARG A 84 13.91 -22.33 -0.81
C ARG A 84 15.13 -22.01 0.06
N LYS A 85 14.94 -21.38 1.23
CA LYS A 85 16.01 -20.89 2.14
C LYS A 85 17.09 -20.03 1.46
N ASN A 86 16.82 -19.49 0.27
CA ASN A 86 17.79 -18.69 -0.47
C ASN A 86 17.70 -17.22 -0.04
N GLN A 87 18.29 -16.92 1.12
CA GLN A 87 18.23 -15.59 1.75
C GLN A 87 18.78 -14.48 0.85
N ARG A 88 19.83 -14.76 0.06
CA ARG A 88 20.41 -13.76 -0.86
C ARG A 88 19.42 -13.32 -1.92
N LYS A 89 18.74 -14.27 -2.56
CA LYS A 89 17.72 -13.96 -3.58
C LYS A 89 16.49 -13.29 -2.95
N LEU A 90 16.05 -13.75 -1.79
CA LEU A 90 14.97 -13.12 -1.03
C LEU A 90 15.28 -11.64 -0.73
N LEU A 91 16.45 -11.34 -0.17
CA LEU A 91 16.87 -9.97 0.13
C LEU A 91 17.00 -9.11 -1.14
N LEU A 92 17.52 -9.66 -2.24
CA LEU A 92 17.62 -8.94 -3.51
C LEU A 92 16.23 -8.52 -4.03
N TRP A 93 15.24 -9.41 -4.01
CA TRP A 93 13.89 -9.10 -4.46
C TRP A 93 13.16 -8.13 -3.52
N LEU A 94 13.37 -8.25 -2.20
CA LEU A 94 12.86 -7.28 -1.23
C LEU A 94 13.50 -5.90 -1.40
N ALA A 95 14.81 -5.82 -1.61
CA ALA A 95 15.50 -4.56 -1.88
C ALA A 95 15.00 -3.92 -3.18
N CYS A 96 14.78 -4.73 -4.22
CA CYS A 96 14.17 -4.27 -5.46
C CYS A 96 12.79 -3.66 -5.22
N SER A 97 11.89 -4.37 -4.53
CA SER A 97 10.56 -3.86 -4.17
C SER A 97 10.62 -2.58 -3.34
N PHE A 98 11.56 -2.48 -2.40
CA PHE A 98 11.79 -1.28 -1.60
C PHE A 98 12.22 -0.08 -2.45
N ILE A 99 13.13 -0.26 -3.40
CA ILE A 99 13.58 0.80 -4.33
C ILE A 99 12.41 1.26 -5.22
N LEU A 100 11.61 0.33 -5.75
CA LEU A 100 10.44 0.67 -6.56
C LEU A 100 9.39 1.46 -5.74
N GLY A 101 9.15 1.05 -4.49
CA GLY A 101 8.27 1.77 -3.58
C GLY A 101 8.79 3.16 -3.22
N PHE A 102 10.10 3.29 -2.99
CA PHE A 102 10.73 4.59 -2.74
C PHE A 102 10.60 5.53 -3.96
N PHE A 103 10.84 5.00 -5.16
CA PHE A 103 10.68 5.76 -6.39
C PHE A 103 9.24 6.26 -6.57
N PHE A 104 8.24 5.39 -6.35
CA PHE A 104 6.83 5.79 -6.33
C PHE A 104 6.56 6.93 -5.33
N LEU A 105 7.07 6.81 -4.09
CA LEU A 105 6.86 7.82 -3.05
C LEU A 105 7.48 9.17 -3.44
N THR A 106 8.68 9.17 -4.03
CA THR A 106 9.33 10.41 -4.47
C THR A 106 8.57 11.11 -5.60
N MET A 107 8.02 10.35 -6.55
CA MET A 107 7.18 10.91 -7.63
C MET A 107 5.91 11.55 -7.06
N GLU A 108 5.21 10.83 -6.19
CA GLU A 108 3.99 11.32 -5.53
C GLU A 108 4.27 12.59 -4.73
N TRP A 109 5.37 12.62 -3.98
CA TRP A 109 5.76 13.79 -3.20
C TRP A 109 6.00 15.02 -4.08
N VAL A 110 6.70 14.85 -5.21
CA VAL A 110 6.98 15.96 -6.14
C VAL A 110 5.68 16.48 -6.74
N GLU A 111 4.79 15.61 -7.20
CA GLU A 111 3.50 16.02 -7.78
C GLU A 111 2.63 16.73 -6.74
N LEU A 112 2.51 16.19 -5.52
CA LEU A 112 1.78 16.85 -4.42
C LEU A 112 2.41 18.19 -4.03
N SER A 113 3.74 18.30 -4.00
CA SER A 113 4.42 19.57 -3.69
C SER A 113 4.18 20.63 -4.77
N ARG A 114 4.14 20.21 -6.04
CA ARG A 114 3.81 21.07 -7.17
C ARG A 114 2.37 21.57 -7.05
N LEU A 115 1.41 20.68 -6.79
CA LEU A 115 0.01 21.03 -6.57
C LEU A 115 -0.17 22.00 -5.39
N ALA A 116 0.59 21.81 -4.32
CA ALA A 116 0.59 22.73 -3.18
C ALA A 116 1.14 24.12 -3.55
N SER A 117 2.20 24.18 -4.36
CA SER A 117 2.82 25.43 -4.82
C SER A 117 1.97 26.21 -5.82
N GLU A 118 1.17 25.52 -6.64
CA GLU A 118 0.23 26.12 -7.62
C GLU A 118 -1.04 26.68 -6.94
N GLY A 119 -1.10 26.69 -5.60
CA GLY A 119 -2.20 27.25 -4.83
C GLY A 119 -3.38 26.29 -4.65
N ASN A 120 -3.33 25.10 -5.24
CA ASN A 120 -4.30 24.00 -5.02
C ASN A 120 -3.93 23.13 -3.80
N GLY A 121 -3.20 23.72 -2.85
CA GLY A 121 -2.89 23.08 -1.58
C GLY A 121 -4.14 22.86 -0.72
N TRP A 122 -3.98 22.07 0.33
CA TRP A 122 -5.07 21.51 1.14
C TRP A 122 -5.88 22.59 1.89
N ARG A 123 -5.39 23.83 1.85
CA ARG A 123 -5.96 25.04 2.48
C ARG A 123 -6.93 25.81 1.56
N ARG A 124 -6.99 25.51 0.25
CA ARG A 124 -7.84 26.24 -0.71
C ARG A 124 -9.23 25.63 -0.92
N SER A 125 -9.48 24.44 -0.36
CA SER A 125 -10.73 23.69 -0.54
C SER A 125 -11.65 23.73 0.70
N ALA A 126 -11.51 24.75 1.54
CA ALA A 126 -12.44 25.08 2.62
C ALA A 126 -13.15 26.39 2.31
#